data_AF-A0A532EBS5-F1
#
_entry.id   AF-A0A532EBS5-F1
#
_cell.length_a   1.000
_cell.length_b   1.000
_cell.length_c   1.000
_cell.angle_alpha   90.00
_cell.angle_beta   90.00
_cell.angle_gamma   90.00
#
_symmetry.space_group_name_H-M   'P 1'
#
loop_
_entity.id
_entity.type
_entity.pdbx_description
1 polymer ?
#
loop_
_entity_poly.entity_id
_entity_poly.type
_entity_poly.pdbx_seq_one_letter_code
_entity_poly.pdbx_strand_id
1 'polypeptide(L)'
;MLCSRLCALSVVLFISTWAAVPAGADDFVESWYMSRGRSNLEIENYKAAIEAFEKVVERDPGNREAMRSLGVAYEKQGLKDKAIEQFDRYLARWDDDADIAFAQARALEWSRYAYREKDMLKYYRMGLKRKNDPAMRLRYATHLARHKETSQEAVAQYDKVLATQPRNAEAHRGLAKAYAWLGQNDLALYHANLARQQTKRESGDLTALRQDMSKGREPAVEGVMGVLAQPEKPYELYGFRMGTRGKVDITPFTTTKVEVGAEHFWNSSENRSGAYLSLGNQVRFNPSNRFDAVLEYHGAPRGDGLAYKFEYAYEGESFSIRPGVKREFRYDSFAALAGSRSSGQLVGLARSTQFYSEVAFDVNALHVTVTPFVGWVTAEQLKSNGQVGVDTKLSLPLWQEDNWEVSGEYLFYLTHYGENQGGLQPSQREPFAGGYFSPDVFINQIPRLAATYSLENKDELYFAAGPALQYIDEATKSAVFRVGGDAHVAYTKHISKPWLFKVMADYTQIASIYMRIQVNGLLVYTFY
;
A
#
# COMPACT_ATOMS: atom_id res chain seq x y z
N MET A 1 18.95 121.79 -28.32
CA MET A 1 20.16 122.13 -27.54
C MET A 1 20.97 120.85 -27.37
N LEU A 2 21.92 120.61 -28.28
CA LEU A 2 23.38 120.72 -28.03
C LEU A 2 23.86 119.70 -26.97
N CYS A 3 24.55 118.63 -27.40
CA CYS A 3 26.03 118.52 -27.44
C CYS A 3 26.60 118.40 -26.01
N SER A 4 27.35 117.37 -25.60
CA SER A 4 28.53 116.80 -26.28
C SER A 4 29.24 115.78 -25.36
N ARG A 5 30.06 114.89 -25.97
CA ARG A 5 31.31 114.28 -25.43
C ARG A 5 31.18 113.26 -24.27
N LEU A 6 32.00 112.21 -24.08
CA LEU A 6 33.17 111.61 -24.74
C LEU A 6 33.44 110.24 -24.04
N CYS A 7 34.12 109.33 -24.75
CA CYS A 7 35.04 108.29 -24.25
C CYS A 7 34.54 106.98 -23.57
N ALA A 8 34.79 105.89 -24.31
CA ALA A 8 35.68 104.77 -23.96
C ALA A 8 35.12 103.52 -23.25
N LEU A 9 35.21 102.40 -24.01
CA LEU A 9 35.58 101.03 -23.64
C LEU A 9 35.10 100.45 -22.30
N SER A 10 34.28 99.41 -22.36
CA SER A 10 34.74 98.01 -22.22
C SER A 10 33.54 97.04 -22.27
N VAL A 11 33.62 96.08 -23.19
CA VAL A 11 32.65 95.00 -23.39
C VAL A 11 32.92 93.91 -22.36
N VAL A 12 31.91 93.56 -21.55
CA VAL A 12 31.88 92.30 -20.80
C VAL A 12 30.65 91.52 -21.24
N LEU A 13 30.87 90.59 -22.16
CA LEU A 13 29.90 89.58 -22.57
C LEU A 13 29.97 88.42 -21.56
N PHE A 14 29.04 88.37 -20.61
CA PHE A 14 28.78 87.18 -19.82
C PHE A 14 28.02 86.17 -20.69
N ILE A 15 28.75 85.24 -21.31
CA ILE A 15 28.16 84.04 -21.89
C ILE A 15 28.00 83.03 -20.75
N SER A 16 26.78 82.89 -20.26
CA SER A 16 26.40 81.76 -19.40
C SER A 16 26.35 80.49 -20.26
N THR A 17 27.45 79.74 -20.30
CA THR A 17 27.43 78.39 -20.84
C THR A 17 26.69 77.48 -19.85
N TRP A 18 25.40 77.26 -20.10
CA TRP A 18 24.75 76.01 -19.74
C TRP A 18 25.42 74.91 -20.58
N ALA A 19 26.46 74.29 -20.03
CA ALA A 19 26.99 73.07 -20.60
C ALA A 19 25.96 71.97 -20.30
N ALA A 20 25.14 71.64 -21.31
CA ALA A 20 24.51 70.33 -21.35
C ALA A 20 25.64 69.30 -21.30
N VAL A 21 25.68 68.50 -20.23
CA VAL A 21 26.59 67.35 -20.15
C VAL A 21 26.30 66.50 -21.40
N PRO A 22 27.29 66.23 -22.26
CA PRO A 22 27.07 65.40 -23.43
C PRO A 22 26.78 63.98 -22.94
N ALA A 23 25.68 63.40 -23.42
CA ALA A 23 25.24 62.03 -23.09
C ALA A 23 26.36 60.95 -23.27
N GLY A 24 27.42 61.24 -24.05
CA GLY A 24 28.55 60.33 -24.25
C GLY A 24 29.57 60.27 -23.10
N ALA A 25 29.59 61.20 -22.15
CA ALA A 25 30.49 61.11 -20.98
C ALA A 25 29.96 60.09 -19.95
N ASP A 26 28.64 60.00 -19.82
CA ASP A 26 27.98 59.06 -18.91
C ASP A 26 28.11 57.61 -19.42
N ASP A 27 27.93 57.39 -20.72
CA ASP A 27 28.16 56.09 -21.40
C ASP A 27 29.61 55.59 -21.25
N PHE A 28 30.59 56.48 -21.32
CA PHE A 28 32.01 56.11 -21.20
C PHE A 28 32.36 55.62 -19.79
N VAL A 29 31.89 56.34 -18.76
CA VAL A 29 32.19 55.98 -17.36
C VAL A 29 31.51 54.66 -16.99
N GLU A 30 30.27 54.45 -17.44
CA GLU A 30 29.56 53.19 -17.25
C GLU A 30 30.31 52.02 -17.91
N SER A 31 30.69 52.16 -19.19
CA SER A 31 31.46 51.16 -19.93
C SER A 31 32.81 50.83 -19.27
N TRP A 32 33.47 51.84 -18.70
CA TRP A 32 34.72 51.65 -17.97
C TRP A 32 34.52 50.81 -16.71
N TYR A 33 33.53 51.16 -15.88
CA TYR A 33 33.23 50.40 -14.66
C TYR A 33 32.73 48.98 -14.99
N MET A 34 31.93 48.81 -16.04
CA MET A 34 31.53 47.49 -16.54
C MET A 34 32.74 46.64 -16.94
N SER A 35 33.66 47.19 -17.73
CA SER A 35 34.87 46.48 -18.16
C SER A 35 35.77 46.12 -16.97
N ARG A 36 35.98 47.08 -16.06
CA ARG A 36 36.72 46.87 -14.82
C ARG A 36 36.08 45.78 -13.96
N GLY A 37 34.76 45.79 -13.83
CA GLY A 37 33.99 44.78 -13.09
C GLY A 37 34.17 43.39 -13.68
N ARG A 38 34.00 43.23 -14.99
CA ARG A 38 34.22 41.96 -15.71
C ARG A 38 35.64 41.43 -15.52
N SER A 39 36.66 42.25 -15.79
CA SER A 39 38.05 41.82 -15.64
C SER A 39 38.40 41.43 -14.21
N ASN A 40 37.89 42.17 -13.20
CA ASN A 40 38.11 41.81 -11.80
C ASN A 40 37.36 40.53 -11.40
N LEU A 41 36.19 40.27 -11.98
CA LEU A 41 35.45 39.02 -11.77
C LEU A 41 36.19 37.82 -12.36
N GLU A 42 36.82 37.97 -13.54
CA GLU A 42 37.60 36.93 -14.21
C GLU A 42 38.87 36.54 -13.44
N ILE A 43 39.57 37.51 -12.83
CA ILE A 43 40.75 37.25 -11.99
C ILE A 43 40.40 36.92 -10.53
N GLU A 44 39.12 36.64 -10.26
CA GLU A 44 38.59 36.28 -8.92
C GLU A 44 38.77 37.37 -7.85
N ASN A 45 39.03 38.62 -8.25
CA ASN A 45 39.08 39.78 -7.34
C ASN A 45 37.66 40.32 -7.09
N TYR A 46 36.85 39.56 -6.35
CA TYR A 46 35.43 39.84 -6.22
C TYR A 46 35.12 41.16 -5.50
N LYS A 47 35.97 41.63 -4.57
CA LYS A 47 35.80 42.94 -3.92
C LYS A 47 35.85 44.10 -4.93
N ALA A 48 36.88 44.12 -5.78
CA ALA A 48 37.02 45.16 -6.79
C ALA A 48 35.95 45.05 -7.90
N ALA A 49 35.50 43.83 -8.20
CA ALA A 49 34.38 43.61 -9.11
C ALA A 49 33.06 44.17 -8.55
N ILE A 50 32.78 43.92 -7.26
CA ILE A 50 31.61 44.46 -6.55
C ILE A 50 31.62 45.99 -6.60
N GLU A 51 32.71 46.64 -6.21
CA GLU A 51 32.82 48.11 -6.23
C GLU A 51 32.53 48.69 -7.62
N ALA A 52 33.04 48.04 -8.66
CA ALA A 52 32.84 48.49 -10.04
C ALA A 52 31.39 48.30 -10.49
N PHE A 53 30.77 47.14 -10.21
CA PHE A 53 29.37 46.90 -10.57
C PHE A 53 28.37 47.72 -9.74
N GLU A 54 28.65 47.98 -8.45
CA GLU A 54 27.84 48.89 -7.62
C GLU A 54 27.78 50.28 -8.25
N LYS A 55 28.91 50.81 -8.76
CA LYS A 55 28.95 52.11 -9.44
C LYS A 55 28.12 52.15 -10.73
N VAL A 56 28.01 51.03 -11.44
CA VAL A 56 27.15 50.91 -12.62
C VAL A 56 25.69 50.86 -12.20
N VAL A 57 25.32 50.01 -11.24
CA VAL A 57 23.93 49.85 -10.78
C VAL A 57 23.39 51.10 -10.06
N GLU A 58 24.26 51.89 -9.41
CA GLU A 58 23.92 53.20 -8.84
C GLU A 58 23.53 54.22 -9.93
N ARG A 59 24.18 54.16 -11.11
CA ARG A 59 23.99 55.09 -12.22
C ARG A 59 22.86 54.66 -13.15
N ASP A 60 22.88 53.40 -13.57
CA ASP A 60 21.81 52.76 -14.32
C ASP A 60 21.25 51.57 -13.53
N PRO A 61 20.21 51.80 -12.72
CA PRO A 61 19.52 50.72 -12.02
C PRO A 61 18.87 49.72 -12.98
N GLY A 62 18.71 50.02 -14.27
CA GLY A 62 18.13 49.16 -15.30
C GLY A 62 19.14 48.28 -16.03
N ASN A 63 20.44 48.45 -15.80
CA ASN A 63 21.47 47.67 -16.47
C ASN A 63 21.42 46.19 -16.04
N ARG A 64 20.80 45.37 -16.90
CA ARG A 64 20.58 43.94 -16.68
C ARG A 64 21.90 43.21 -16.39
N GLU A 65 22.94 43.50 -17.16
CA GLU A 65 24.22 42.79 -17.03
C GLU A 65 24.96 43.18 -15.75
N ALA A 66 24.96 44.46 -15.40
CA ALA A 66 25.59 44.94 -14.17
C ALA A 66 24.90 44.37 -12.92
N MET A 67 23.56 44.39 -12.88
CA MET A 67 22.80 43.80 -11.78
C MET A 67 23.04 42.30 -11.65
N ARG A 68 23.04 41.58 -12.77
CA ARG A 68 23.36 40.14 -12.82
C ARG A 68 24.76 39.87 -12.27
N SER A 69 25.75 40.61 -12.76
CA SER A 69 27.16 40.39 -12.42
C SER A 69 27.47 40.81 -10.98
N LEU A 70 26.80 41.85 -10.46
CA LEU A 70 26.89 42.26 -9.06
C LEU A 70 26.41 41.15 -8.11
N GLY A 71 25.25 40.55 -8.41
CA GLY A 71 24.74 39.42 -7.62
C GLY A 71 25.68 38.22 -7.61
N VAL A 72 26.24 37.86 -8.77
CA VAL A 72 27.24 36.79 -8.89
C VAL A 72 28.53 37.13 -8.13
N ALA A 73 29.01 38.37 -8.21
CA ALA A 73 30.19 38.81 -7.49
C ALA A 73 29.97 38.73 -5.97
N TYR A 74 28.80 39.13 -5.46
CA TYR A 74 28.44 38.96 -4.05
C TYR A 74 28.40 37.48 -3.63
N GLU A 75 27.81 36.60 -4.45
CA GLU A 75 27.78 35.15 -4.19
C GLU A 75 29.20 34.59 -4.07
N LYS A 76 30.06 34.90 -5.04
CA LYS A 76 31.46 34.44 -5.10
C LYS A 76 32.34 34.98 -3.96
N GLN A 77 32.09 36.21 -3.52
CA GLN A 77 32.76 36.81 -2.37
C GLN A 77 32.28 36.23 -1.03
N GLY A 78 31.20 35.42 -1.02
CA GLY A 78 30.60 34.83 0.18
C GLY A 78 29.60 35.74 0.90
N LEU A 79 29.24 36.89 0.30
CA LEU A 79 28.29 37.87 0.86
C LEU A 79 26.84 37.45 0.55
N LYS A 80 26.41 36.33 1.15
CA LYS A 80 25.13 35.66 0.83
C LYS A 80 23.90 36.55 1.00
N ASP A 81 23.81 37.33 2.08
CA ASP A 81 22.67 38.23 2.32
C ASP A 81 22.52 39.24 1.16
N LYS A 82 23.63 39.88 0.77
CA LYS A 82 23.65 40.84 -0.34
C LYS A 82 23.37 40.18 -1.69
N ALA A 83 23.91 38.98 -1.93
CA ALA A 83 23.65 38.22 -3.15
C ALA A 83 22.16 37.92 -3.30
N ILE A 84 21.51 37.43 -2.24
CA ILE A 84 20.09 37.10 -2.22
C ILE A 84 19.23 38.33 -2.51
N GLU A 85 19.53 39.47 -1.88
CA GLU A 85 18.83 40.73 -2.12
C GLU A 85 18.98 41.19 -3.57
N GLN A 86 20.20 41.15 -4.12
CA GLN A 86 20.42 41.55 -5.52
C GLN A 86 19.74 40.60 -6.51
N PHE A 87 19.78 39.29 -6.26
CA PHE A 87 19.08 38.33 -7.09
C PHE A 87 17.56 38.48 -7.02
N ASP A 88 16.98 38.77 -5.84
CA ASP A 88 15.55 39.10 -5.72
C ASP A 88 15.19 40.34 -6.56
N ARG A 89 15.99 41.41 -6.47
CA ARG A 89 15.80 42.64 -7.28
C ARG A 89 15.91 42.38 -8.77
N TYR A 90 16.88 41.56 -9.18
CA TYR A 90 17.11 41.18 -10.58
C TYR A 90 15.94 40.34 -11.12
N LEU A 91 15.56 39.27 -10.41
CA LEU A 91 14.52 38.33 -10.84
C LEU A 91 13.10 38.92 -10.77
N ALA A 92 12.88 39.97 -9.96
CA ALA A 92 11.64 40.75 -9.98
C ALA A 92 11.44 41.50 -11.31
N ARG A 93 12.52 41.77 -12.06
CA ARG A 93 12.50 42.47 -13.35
C ARG A 93 12.68 41.53 -14.54
N TRP A 94 13.51 40.50 -14.38
CA TRP A 94 13.85 39.54 -15.43
C TRP A 94 13.69 38.10 -14.92
N ASP A 95 12.53 37.51 -15.21
CA ASP A 95 12.15 36.16 -14.76
C ASP A 95 12.61 35.03 -15.72
N ASP A 96 13.31 35.39 -16.79
CA ASP A 96 13.71 34.54 -17.89
C ASP A 96 15.13 33.98 -17.75
N ASP A 97 15.93 34.50 -16.80
CA ASP A 97 17.30 34.05 -16.53
C ASP A 97 17.33 32.83 -15.60
N ALA A 98 17.43 31.65 -16.20
CA ALA A 98 17.45 30.39 -15.48
C ALA A 98 18.66 30.24 -14.54
N ASP A 99 19.82 30.77 -14.93
CA ASP A 99 21.05 30.57 -14.17
C ASP A 99 21.02 31.39 -12.86
N ILE A 100 20.47 32.61 -12.92
CA ILE A 100 20.25 33.42 -11.71
C ILE A 100 19.12 32.85 -10.85
N ALA A 101 18.05 32.33 -11.46
CA ALA A 101 17.00 31.63 -10.72
C ALA A 101 17.56 30.44 -9.92
N PHE A 102 18.44 29.64 -10.53
CA PHE A 102 19.11 28.54 -9.84
C PHE A 102 20.12 29.01 -8.79
N ALA A 103 20.88 30.07 -9.06
CA ALA A 103 21.80 30.66 -8.09
C ALA A 103 21.04 31.15 -6.84
N GLN A 104 19.92 31.84 -7.05
CA GLN A 104 19.05 32.31 -5.97
C GLN A 104 18.46 31.15 -5.15
N ALA A 105 17.93 30.13 -5.83
CA ALA A 105 17.39 28.95 -5.16
C ALA A 105 18.46 28.24 -4.29
N ARG A 106 19.68 28.05 -4.81
CA ARG A 106 20.81 27.47 -4.07
C ARG A 106 21.24 28.34 -2.89
N ALA A 107 21.26 29.66 -3.04
CA ALA A 107 21.61 30.57 -1.95
C ALA A 107 20.61 30.44 -0.78
N LEU A 108 19.32 30.26 -1.10
CA LEU A 108 18.24 30.06 -0.13
C LEU A 108 18.19 28.66 0.49
N GLU A 109 18.95 27.67 0.00
CA GLU A 109 19.06 26.34 0.65
C GLU A 109 19.75 26.40 2.02
N TRP A 110 20.45 27.50 2.32
CA TRP A 110 21.18 27.64 3.56
C TRP A 110 20.21 27.73 4.75
N SER A 111 20.50 27.00 5.84
CA SER A 111 19.58 26.85 6.99
C SER A 111 19.12 28.18 7.61
N ARG A 112 19.95 29.23 7.53
CA ARG A 112 19.60 30.59 7.97
C ARG A 112 18.36 31.17 7.27
N TYR A 113 18.04 30.71 6.06
CA TYR A 113 16.89 31.16 5.26
C TYR A 113 15.78 30.10 5.16
N ALA A 114 15.70 29.16 6.11
CA ALA A 114 14.63 28.16 6.13
C ALA A 114 13.21 28.78 6.05
N TYR A 115 13.03 30.00 6.60
CA TYR A 115 11.77 30.74 6.51
C TYR A 115 11.37 31.14 5.06
N ARG A 116 12.31 31.13 4.11
CA ARG A 116 12.12 31.44 2.68
C ARG A 116 12.04 30.19 1.80
N GLU A 117 11.70 29.04 2.36
CA GLU A 117 11.60 27.78 1.62
C GLU A 117 10.64 27.87 0.40
N LYS A 118 9.50 28.56 0.56
CA LYS A 118 8.55 28.79 -0.54
C LYS A 118 9.17 29.58 -1.71
N ASP A 119 10.00 30.58 -1.41
CA ASP A 119 10.70 31.36 -2.43
C ASP A 119 11.76 30.51 -3.15
N MET A 120 12.49 29.68 -2.40
CA MET A 120 13.45 28.74 -2.97
C MET A 120 12.78 27.78 -3.97
N LEU A 121 11.65 27.17 -3.59
CA LEU A 121 10.89 26.30 -4.49
C LEU A 121 10.37 27.05 -5.72
N LYS A 122 9.90 28.30 -5.54
CA LYS A 122 9.51 29.19 -6.64
C LYS A 122 10.65 29.41 -7.63
N TYR A 123 11.85 29.72 -7.15
CA TYR A 123 13.01 30.00 -8.01
C TYR A 123 13.53 28.75 -8.73
N TYR A 124 13.52 27.58 -8.09
CA TYR A 124 13.78 26.32 -8.79
C TYR A 124 12.79 26.06 -9.92
N ARG A 125 11.49 26.22 -9.65
CA ARG A 125 10.44 26.06 -10.66
C ARG A 125 10.62 27.05 -11.82
N MET A 126 10.99 28.29 -11.52
CA MET A 126 11.24 29.34 -12.52
C MET A 126 12.40 28.98 -13.44
N GLY A 127 13.56 28.58 -12.88
CA GLY A 127 14.71 28.16 -13.69
C GLY A 127 14.41 26.90 -14.52
N LEU A 128 13.74 25.90 -13.94
CA LEU A 128 13.40 24.66 -14.64
C LEU A 128 12.38 24.84 -15.77
N LYS A 129 11.58 25.92 -15.76
CA LYS A 129 10.68 26.29 -16.86
C LYS A 129 11.46 26.72 -18.11
N ARG A 130 12.65 27.27 -17.94
CA ARG A 130 13.48 27.84 -19.02
C ARG A 130 14.60 26.89 -19.45
N LYS A 131 15.21 26.19 -18.50
CA LYS A 131 16.36 25.30 -18.71
C LYS A 131 16.12 23.96 -18.04
N ASN A 132 16.06 22.89 -18.84
CA ASN A 132 15.96 21.53 -18.32
C ASN A 132 17.31 21.08 -17.80
N ASP A 133 17.52 21.18 -16.49
CA ASP A 133 18.74 20.76 -15.81
C ASP A 133 18.40 19.61 -14.83
N PRO A 134 18.85 18.37 -15.09
CA PRO A 134 18.58 17.23 -14.21
C PRO A 134 19.13 17.40 -12.79
N ALA A 135 20.28 18.07 -12.61
CA ALA A 135 20.88 18.28 -11.31
C ALA A 135 20.08 19.29 -10.48
N MET A 136 19.61 20.38 -11.11
CA MET A 136 18.73 21.34 -10.44
C MET A 136 17.34 20.74 -10.16
N ARG A 137 16.84 19.89 -11.06
CA ARG A 137 15.58 19.18 -10.84
C ARG A 137 15.66 18.20 -9.67
N LEU A 138 16.79 17.50 -9.54
CA LEU A 138 17.03 16.61 -8.41
C LEU A 138 17.04 17.37 -7.08
N ARG A 139 17.68 18.55 -7.02
CA ARG A 139 17.64 19.43 -5.84
C ARG A 139 16.24 19.91 -5.53
N TYR A 140 15.52 20.39 -6.54
CA TYR A 140 14.13 20.83 -6.41
C TYR A 140 13.23 19.72 -5.83
N ALA A 141 13.32 18.52 -6.39
CA ALA A 141 12.58 17.34 -5.91
C ALA A 141 12.92 17.00 -4.45
N THR A 142 14.20 17.09 -4.07
CA THR A 142 14.67 16.82 -2.70
C THR A 142 14.13 17.79 -1.67
N HIS A 143 13.95 19.06 -2.01
CA HIS A 143 13.28 20.00 -1.09
C HIS A 143 11.78 19.77 -1.03
N LEU A 144 11.12 19.47 -2.16
CA LEU A 144 9.69 19.11 -2.18
C LEU A 144 9.40 17.86 -1.33
N ALA A 145 10.31 16.88 -1.30
CA ALA A 145 10.12 15.63 -0.55
C ALA A 145 10.23 15.79 0.98
N ARG A 146 10.53 16.99 1.50
CA ARG A 146 10.61 17.25 2.95
C ARG A 146 9.25 17.34 3.63
N HIS A 147 8.23 17.73 2.88
CA HIS A 147 6.88 17.93 3.39
C HIS A 147 5.91 16.95 2.74
N LYS A 148 4.93 16.48 3.52
CA LYS A 148 3.95 15.51 3.05
C LYS A 148 3.09 16.07 1.92
N GLU A 149 2.71 17.35 2.02
CA GLU A 149 1.84 18.04 1.06
C GLU A 149 2.49 18.17 -0.33
N THR A 150 3.81 18.30 -0.38
CA THR A 150 4.58 18.45 -1.63
C THR A 150 5.21 17.14 -2.12
N SER A 151 5.06 16.04 -1.37
CA SER A 151 5.67 14.75 -1.72
C SER A 151 5.16 14.18 -3.05
N GLN A 152 3.88 14.39 -3.39
CA GLN A 152 3.34 13.98 -4.69
C GLN A 152 3.99 14.76 -5.85
N GLU A 153 4.22 16.07 -5.68
CA GLU A 153 4.96 16.86 -6.67
C GLU A 153 6.41 16.40 -6.76
N ALA A 154 7.04 16.08 -5.62
CA ALA A 154 8.41 15.58 -5.55
C ALA A 154 8.59 14.31 -6.39
N VAL A 155 7.67 13.34 -6.26
CA VAL A 155 7.66 12.11 -7.05
C VAL A 155 7.71 12.42 -8.55
N ALA A 156 6.81 13.29 -9.02
CA ALA A 156 6.76 13.68 -10.43
C ALA A 156 8.06 14.35 -10.93
N GLN A 157 8.78 15.08 -10.07
CA GLN A 157 10.07 15.68 -10.44
C GLN A 157 11.20 14.63 -10.46
N TYR A 158 11.23 13.72 -9.49
CA TYR A 158 12.18 12.61 -9.48
C TYR A 158 12.02 11.69 -10.69
N ASP A 159 10.79 11.37 -11.08
CA ASP A 159 10.52 10.54 -12.26
C ASP A 159 11.12 11.15 -13.53
N LYS A 160 11.03 12.47 -13.68
CA LYS A 160 11.67 13.16 -14.81
C LYS A 160 13.20 13.15 -14.74
N VAL A 161 13.80 13.11 -13.54
CA VAL A 161 15.25 12.92 -13.40
C VAL A 161 15.61 11.51 -13.85
N LEU A 162 14.89 10.49 -13.35
CA LEU A 162 15.11 9.09 -13.67
C LEU A 162 14.87 8.76 -15.15
N ALA A 163 13.97 9.47 -15.83
CA ALA A 163 13.78 9.34 -17.28
C ALA A 163 15.08 9.61 -18.07
N THR A 164 15.93 10.51 -17.56
CA THR A 164 17.24 10.82 -18.16
C THR A 164 18.40 10.06 -17.51
N GLN A 165 18.28 9.74 -16.22
CA GLN A 165 19.31 9.10 -15.42
C GLN A 165 18.71 7.92 -14.63
N PRO A 166 18.41 6.78 -15.28
CA PRO A 166 17.69 5.67 -14.64
C PRO A 166 18.45 5.01 -13.48
N ARG A 167 19.77 5.26 -13.36
CA ARG A 167 20.64 4.72 -12.32
C ARG A 167 21.07 5.77 -11.30
N ASN A 168 20.32 6.87 -11.17
CA ASN A 168 20.61 7.90 -10.18
C ASN A 168 20.13 7.47 -8.78
N ALA A 169 21.09 7.08 -7.94
CA ALA A 169 20.81 6.60 -6.59
C ALA A 169 20.19 7.66 -5.66
N GLU A 170 20.52 8.94 -5.87
CA GLU A 170 19.97 10.03 -5.06
C GLU A 170 18.49 10.28 -5.40
N ALA A 171 18.13 10.19 -6.69
CA ALA A 171 16.74 10.26 -7.12
C ALA A 171 15.91 9.11 -6.54
N HIS A 172 16.42 7.88 -6.57
CA HIS A 172 15.75 6.73 -5.94
C HIS A 172 15.65 6.86 -4.42
N ARG A 173 16.68 7.36 -3.74
CA ARG A 173 16.61 7.64 -2.30
C ARG A 173 15.54 8.68 -1.97
N GLY A 174 15.45 9.72 -2.80
CA GLY A 174 14.44 10.76 -2.71
C GLY A 174 13.02 10.22 -2.88
N LEU A 175 12.80 9.40 -3.92
CA LEU A 175 11.53 8.69 -4.13
C LEU A 175 11.17 7.79 -2.96
N ALA A 176 12.14 7.05 -2.41
CA ALA A 176 11.89 6.19 -1.27
C ALA A 176 11.33 6.98 -0.07
N LYS A 177 11.92 8.14 0.24
CA LYS A 177 11.44 9.04 1.30
C LYS A 177 10.08 9.66 0.95
N ALA A 178 9.88 10.12 -0.28
CA ALA A 178 8.62 10.72 -0.73
C ALA A 178 7.46 9.71 -0.69
N TYR A 179 7.66 8.48 -1.16
CA TYR A 179 6.65 7.43 -1.08
C TYR A 179 6.36 7.00 0.36
N ALA A 180 7.36 7.03 1.25
CA ALA A 180 7.14 6.79 2.68
C ALA A 180 6.23 7.88 3.30
N TRP A 181 6.43 9.15 2.96
CA TRP A 181 5.52 10.24 3.38
C TRP A 181 4.08 10.05 2.87
N LEU A 182 3.94 9.49 1.67
CA LEU A 182 2.65 9.17 1.05
C LEU A 182 2.01 7.87 1.58
N GLY A 183 2.69 7.14 2.47
CA GLY A 183 2.23 5.84 2.98
C GLY A 183 2.32 4.69 1.96
N GLN A 184 3.01 4.89 0.83
CA GLN A 184 3.18 3.88 -0.21
C GLN A 184 4.42 3.02 0.06
N ASN A 185 4.34 2.21 1.11
CA ASN A 185 5.48 1.47 1.67
C ASN A 185 6.14 0.51 0.67
N ASP A 186 5.36 -0.12 -0.23
CA ASP A 186 5.91 -1.02 -1.27
C ASP A 186 6.83 -0.25 -2.23
N LEU A 187 6.38 0.91 -2.71
CA LEU A 187 7.15 1.77 -3.61
C LEU A 187 8.35 2.39 -2.90
N ALA A 188 8.17 2.77 -1.63
CA ALA A 188 9.27 3.26 -0.80
C ALA A 188 10.38 2.21 -0.67
N LEU A 189 10.02 0.97 -0.34
CA LEU A 189 10.95 -0.15 -0.21
C LEU A 189 11.61 -0.51 -1.55
N TYR A 190 10.86 -0.48 -2.65
CA TYR A 190 11.37 -0.71 -4.00
C TYR A 190 12.47 0.29 -4.39
N HIS A 191 12.19 1.58 -4.27
CA HIS A 191 13.18 2.61 -4.60
C HIS A 191 14.34 2.63 -3.61
N ALA A 192 14.12 2.29 -2.34
CA ALA A 192 15.21 2.11 -1.38
C ALA A 192 16.16 0.98 -1.79
N ASN A 193 15.63 -0.14 -2.26
CA ASN A 193 16.42 -1.27 -2.76
C ASN A 193 17.22 -0.89 -4.02
N LEU A 194 16.62 -0.16 -4.97
CA LEU A 194 17.31 0.33 -6.16
C LEU A 194 18.45 1.31 -5.81
N ALA A 195 18.19 2.27 -4.92
CA ALA A 195 19.21 3.20 -4.45
C ALA A 195 20.39 2.45 -3.82
N ARG A 196 20.11 1.43 -2.99
CA ARG A 196 21.14 0.60 -2.36
C ARG A 196 22.01 -0.14 -3.38
N GLN A 197 21.40 -0.76 -4.40
CA GLN A 197 22.13 -1.46 -5.45
C GLN A 197 23.11 -0.57 -6.21
N GLN A 198 22.82 0.73 -6.29
CA GLN A 198 23.61 1.71 -7.05
C GLN A 198 24.71 2.37 -6.20
N THR A 199 24.73 2.16 -4.88
CA THR A 199 25.70 2.76 -3.96
C THR A 199 26.58 1.71 -3.30
N LYS A 200 27.90 1.95 -3.24
CA LYS A 200 28.83 1.08 -2.50
C LYS A 200 28.65 1.17 -0.97
N ARG A 201 28.09 2.27 -0.46
CA ARG A 201 27.86 2.51 0.97
C ARG A 201 26.43 3.02 1.17
N GLU A 202 25.64 2.27 1.92
CA GLU A 202 24.27 2.65 2.28
C GLU A 202 24.30 3.79 3.32
N SER A 203 23.49 4.83 3.12
CA SER A 203 23.32 5.90 4.13
C SER A 203 22.48 5.37 5.29
N GLY A 204 22.85 5.70 6.53
CA GLY A 204 22.13 5.25 7.73
C GLY A 204 20.62 5.51 7.70
N ASP A 205 20.20 6.68 7.21
CA ASP A 205 18.78 7.02 6.97
C ASP A 205 18.05 5.99 6.10
N LEU A 206 18.72 5.49 5.05
CA LEU A 206 18.11 4.55 4.11
C LEU A 206 18.02 3.16 4.73
N THR A 207 19.02 2.76 5.53
CA THR A 207 18.97 1.51 6.29
C THR A 207 17.80 1.53 7.27
N ALA A 208 17.63 2.61 8.04
CA ALA A 208 16.53 2.77 8.99
C ALA A 208 15.17 2.78 8.29
N LEU A 209 15.04 3.54 7.19
CA LEU A 209 13.82 3.56 6.39
C LEU A 209 13.48 2.18 5.85
N ARG A 210 14.45 1.47 5.29
CA ARG A 210 14.25 0.14 4.70
C ARG A 210 13.82 -0.86 5.77
N GLN A 211 14.44 -0.81 6.95
CA GLN A 211 14.08 -1.65 8.09
C GLN A 211 12.65 -1.36 8.57
N ASP A 212 12.27 -0.09 8.62
CA ASP A 212 10.91 0.32 9.01
C ASP A 212 9.86 -0.14 7.99
N MET A 213 10.13 0.05 6.70
CA MET A 213 9.23 -0.39 5.61
C MET A 213 9.17 -1.92 5.46
N SER A 214 10.16 -2.66 5.99
CA SER A 214 10.15 -4.12 6.01
C SER A 214 9.48 -4.73 7.23
N LYS A 215 9.09 -3.94 8.24
CA LYS A 215 8.39 -4.47 9.42
C LYS A 215 7.06 -5.11 9.01
N GLY A 216 6.79 -6.30 9.53
CA GLY A 216 5.63 -7.12 9.16
C GLY A 216 5.81 -7.91 7.85
N ARG A 217 6.92 -7.69 7.14
CA ARG A 217 7.29 -8.39 5.88
C ARG A 217 8.44 -9.36 6.08
N GLU A 218 8.81 -9.60 7.33
CA GLU A 218 9.83 -10.57 7.68
C GLU A 218 9.45 -11.95 7.11
N PRO A 219 10.41 -12.68 6.51
CA PRO A 219 10.20 -14.06 6.17
C PRO A 219 9.75 -14.85 7.40
N ALA A 220 8.89 -15.84 7.21
CA ALA A 220 8.41 -16.68 8.30
C ALA A 220 8.28 -18.14 7.87
N VAL A 221 8.47 -19.03 8.84
CA VAL A 221 8.17 -20.45 8.71
C VAL A 221 7.14 -20.82 9.76
N GLU A 222 6.09 -21.50 9.34
CA GLU A 222 4.94 -21.88 10.14
C GLU A 222 4.84 -23.41 10.18
N GLY A 223 4.79 -24.00 11.37
CA GLY A 223 4.31 -25.36 11.55
C GLY A 223 2.78 -25.35 11.68
N VAL A 224 2.09 -26.13 10.85
CA VAL A 224 0.63 -26.18 10.80
C VAL A 224 0.17 -27.58 11.20
N MET A 225 -0.82 -27.66 12.08
CA MET A 225 -1.52 -28.90 12.38
C MET A 225 -3.03 -28.66 12.45
N GLY A 226 -3.82 -29.64 12.03
CA GLY A 226 -5.27 -29.59 12.03
C GLY A 226 -5.85 -30.95 12.38
N VAL A 227 -6.87 -30.97 13.22
CA VAL A 227 -7.66 -32.14 13.57
C VAL A 227 -9.12 -31.81 13.30
N LEU A 228 -9.84 -32.75 12.72
CA LEU A 228 -11.27 -32.65 12.45
C LEU A 228 -11.97 -33.91 12.95
N ALA A 229 -13.08 -33.73 13.63
CA ALA A 229 -13.93 -34.81 14.12
C ALA A 229 -15.41 -34.49 13.87
N GLN A 230 -16.08 -35.40 13.17
CA GLN A 230 -17.50 -35.34 12.84
C GLN A 230 -18.07 -36.77 12.93
N PRO A 231 -18.63 -37.17 14.08
CA PRO A 231 -18.97 -38.57 14.35
C PRO A 231 -20.31 -39.04 13.76
N GLU A 232 -21.21 -38.13 13.39
CA GLU A 232 -22.59 -38.49 13.00
C GLU A 232 -22.64 -39.26 11.69
N LYS A 233 -23.28 -40.44 11.72
CA LYS A 233 -23.61 -41.17 10.49
C LYS A 233 -24.85 -40.54 9.83
N PRO A 234 -24.89 -40.46 8.48
CA PRO A 234 -23.89 -40.99 7.55
C PRO A 234 -22.77 -40.00 7.17
N TYR A 235 -22.70 -38.84 7.80
CA TYR A 235 -21.74 -37.77 7.51
C TYR A 235 -20.39 -37.97 8.19
N GLU A 236 -20.10 -39.17 8.68
CA GLU A 236 -18.92 -39.45 9.50
C GLU A 236 -17.64 -39.06 8.76
N LEU A 237 -16.82 -38.23 9.40
CA LEU A 237 -15.55 -37.76 8.88
C LEU A 237 -14.61 -37.41 10.04
N TYR A 238 -13.43 -38.00 10.01
CA TYR A 238 -12.33 -37.60 10.84
C TYR A 238 -11.15 -37.24 9.95
N GLY A 239 -10.35 -36.30 10.42
CA GLY A 239 -9.24 -35.76 9.66
C GLY A 239 -8.08 -35.35 10.54
N PHE A 240 -6.89 -35.55 10.00
CA PHE A 240 -5.66 -35.03 10.53
C PHE A 240 -4.86 -34.43 9.38
N ARG A 241 -4.35 -33.21 9.57
CA ARG A 241 -3.42 -32.55 8.65
C ARG A 241 -2.22 -32.05 9.44
N MET A 242 -1.03 -32.23 8.89
CA MET A 242 0.17 -31.55 9.37
C MET A 242 0.95 -31.01 8.18
N GLY A 243 1.69 -29.93 8.37
CA GLY A 243 2.55 -29.39 7.34
C GLY A 243 3.44 -28.27 7.81
N THR A 244 4.22 -27.76 6.87
CA THR A 244 5.04 -26.57 7.06
C THR A 244 4.72 -25.58 5.96
N ARG A 245 4.58 -24.30 6.35
CA ARG A 245 4.34 -23.20 5.43
C ARG A 245 5.47 -22.18 5.53
N GLY A 246 6.10 -21.86 4.41
CA GLY A 246 7.02 -20.74 4.28
C GLY A 246 6.29 -19.52 3.71
N LYS A 247 6.56 -18.33 4.24
CA LYS A 247 6.13 -17.03 3.72
C LYS A 247 7.35 -16.16 3.47
N VAL A 248 7.45 -15.57 2.27
CA VAL A 248 8.54 -14.66 1.92
C VAL A 248 8.07 -13.60 0.93
N ASP A 249 8.57 -12.37 1.09
CA ASP A 249 8.42 -11.31 0.09
C ASP A 249 9.54 -11.43 -0.95
N ILE A 250 9.22 -11.95 -2.14
CA ILE A 250 10.18 -12.08 -3.26
C ILE A 250 10.55 -10.69 -3.79
N THR A 251 9.56 -9.80 -3.84
CA THR A 251 9.75 -8.38 -4.15
C THR A 251 8.94 -7.56 -3.13
N PRO A 252 9.17 -6.24 -3.02
CA PRO A 252 8.32 -5.38 -2.20
C PRO A 252 6.83 -5.52 -2.54
N PHE A 253 6.48 -5.86 -3.78
CA PHE A 253 5.10 -5.98 -4.28
C PHE A 253 4.57 -7.41 -4.29
N THR A 254 5.37 -8.42 -3.94
CA THR A 254 5.00 -9.81 -4.12
C THR A 254 5.35 -10.65 -2.91
N THR A 255 4.34 -11.21 -2.25
CA THR A 255 4.49 -12.21 -1.19
C THR A 255 4.16 -13.58 -1.74
N THR A 256 5.06 -14.53 -1.56
CA THR A 256 4.85 -15.93 -1.92
C THR A 256 4.73 -16.76 -0.65
N LYS A 257 3.74 -17.65 -0.63
CA LYS A 257 3.51 -18.64 0.41
C LYS A 257 3.60 -20.02 -0.22
N VAL A 258 4.35 -20.92 0.40
CA VAL A 258 4.43 -22.32 -0.01
C VAL A 258 4.15 -23.18 1.21
N GLU A 259 3.17 -24.06 1.13
CA GLU A 259 2.86 -25.03 2.17
C GLU A 259 2.96 -26.44 1.62
N VAL A 260 3.63 -27.30 2.35
CA VAL A 260 3.72 -28.73 2.04
C VAL A 260 3.40 -29.53 3.29
N GLY A 261 2.72 -30.65 3.11
CA GLY A 261 2.38 -31.47 4.25
C GLY A 261 1.74 -32.79 3.89
N ALA A 262 1.22 -33.44 4.92
CA ALA A 262 0.48 -34.69 4.82
C ALA A 262 -0.90 -34.54 5.45
N GLU A 263 -1.85 -35.26 4.89
CA GLU A 263 -3.23 -35.31 5.33
C GLU A 263 -3.69 -36.77 5.39
N HIS A 264 -4.52 -37.06 6.39
CA HIS A 264 -5.14 -38.36 6.60
C HIS A 264 -6.61 -38.14 6.98
N PHE A 265 -7.51 -38.76 6.25
CA PHE A 265 -8.94 -38.71 6.51
C PHE A 265 -9.48 -40.13 6.66
N TRP A 266 -10.46 -40.34 7.53
CA TRP A 266 -11.08 -41.64 7.74
C TRP A 266 -12.53 -41.52 8.20
N ASN A 267 -13.28 -42.61 8.03
CA ASN A 267 -14.56 -42.87 8.68
C ASN A 267 -14.52 -44.32 9.24
N SER A 268 -15.65 -44.89 9.66
CA SER A 268 -15.69 -46.25 10.20
C SER A 268 -15.41 -47.38 9.20
N SER A 269 -15.32 -47.10 7.90
CA SER A 269 -15.18 -48.13 6.85
C SER A 269 -13.99 -47.92 5.91
N GLU A 270 -13.55 -46.69 5.71
CA GLU A 270 -12.52 -46.30 4.76
C GLU A 270 -11.57 -45.27 5.35
N ASN A 271 -10.35 -45.23 4.81
CA ASN A 271 -9.39 -44.17 5.09
C ASN A 271 -8.61 -43.77 3.83
N ARG A 272 -8.04 -42.58 3.85
CA ARG A 272 -7.24 -42.00 2.77
C ARG A 272 -6.14 -41.14 3.34
N SER A 273 -4.94 -41.28 2.79
CA SER A 273 -3.80 -40.42 3.09
C SER A 273 -3.24 -39.85 1.81
N GLY A 274 -2.63 -38.68 1.91
CA GLY A 274 -1.91 -38.08 0.81
C GLY A 274 -0.99 -36.97 1.27
N ALA A 275 -0.05 -36.61 0.42
CA ALA A 275 0.65 -35.34 0.53
C ALA A 275 -0.24 -34.23 -0.02
N TYR A 276 -0.04 -33.01 0.46
CA TYR A 276 -0.61 -31.83 -0.16
C TYR A 276 0.43 -30.73 -0.34
N LEU A 277 0.17 -29.85 -1.30
CA LEU A 277 0.98 -28.70 -1.66
C LEU A 277 0.02 -27.52 -1.87
N SER A 278 0.31 -26.37 -1.26
CA SER A 278 -0.37 -25.11 -1.54
C SER A 278 0.66 -24.06 -1.94
N LEU A 279 0.40 -23.37 -3.05
CA LEU A 279 1.20 -22.28 -3.58
C LEU A 279 0.33 -21.03 -3.63
N GLY A 280 0.63 -20.07 -2.76
CA GLY A 280 -0.01 -18.76 -2.71
C GLY A 280 0.91 -17.67 -3.25
N ASN A 281 0.39 -16.76 -4.07
CA ASN A 281 1.05 -15.53 -4.48
C ASN A 281 0.11 -14.36 -4.28
N GLN A 282 0.60 -13.35 -3.58
CA GLN A 282 -0.06 -12.07 -3.40
C GLN A 282 0.72 -11.01 -4.17
N VAL A 283 0.06 -10.31 -5.09
CA VAL A 283 0.61 -9.20 -5.87
C VAL A 283 -0.07 -7.91 -5.42
N ARG A 284 0.70 -6.97 -4.90
CA ARG A 284 0.25 -5.65 -4.46
C ARG A 284 0.54 -4.62 -5.55
N PHE A 285 -0.50 -3.99 -6.08
CA PHE A 285 -0.36 -2.93 -7.09
C PHE A 285 -0.13 -1.58 -6.43
N ASN A 286 -0.83 -1.32 -5.32
CA ASN A 286 -0.70 -0.16 -4.47
C ASN A 286 -1.30 -0.49 -3.08
N PRO A 287 -1.23 0.40 -2.08
CA PRO A 287 -1.72 0.11 -0.72
C PRO A 287 -3.19 -0.33 -0.66
N SER A 288 -4.02 0.15 -1.59
CA SER A 288 -5.45 -0.17 -1.65
C SER A 288 -5.79 -1.33 -2.58
N ASN A 289 -4.85 -1.85 -3.38
CA ASN A 289 -5.16 -2.80 -4.45
C ASN A 289 -4.19 -3.98 -4.45
N ARG A 290 -4.73 -5.18 -4.29
CA ARG A 290 -3.96 -6.42 -4.40
C ARG A 290 -4.73 -7.53 -5.11
N PHE A 291 -3.98 -8.51 -5.61
CA PHE A 291 -4.50 -9.75 -6.17
C PHE A 291 -3.86 -10.93 -5.47
N ASP A 292 -4.69 -11.84 -4.97
CA ASP A 292 -4.32 -13.03 -4.25
C ASP A 292 -4.67 -14.26 -5.10
N ALA A 293 -3.68 -15.12 -5.36
CA ALA A 293 -3.83 -16.36 -6.11
C ALA A 293 -3.29 -17.52 -5.29
N VAL A 294 -4.14 -18.51 -5.02
CA VAL A 294 -3.79 -19.74 -4.30
C VAL A 294 -4.14 -20.93 -5.18
N LEU A 295 -3.19 -21.84 -5.33
CA LEU A 295 -3.34 -23.12 -6.02
C LEU A 295 -2.94 -24.24 -5.07
N GLU A 296 -3.80 -25.24 -4.92
CA GLU A 296 -3.56 -26.34 -4.00
C GLU A 296 -3.77 -27.68 -4.69
N TYR A 297 -2.92 -28.64 -4.34
CA TYR A 297 -3.03 -30.02 -4.76
C TYR A 297 -3.04 -30.93 -3.54
N HIS A 298 -4.02 -31.83 -3.48
CA HIS A 298 -4.33 -32.72 -2.36
C HIS A 298 -4.36 -34.17 -2.84
N GLY A 299 -3.47 -35.00 -2.31
CA GLY A 299 -3.35 -36.39 -2.70
C GLY A 299 -4.28 -37.35 -1.95
N ALA A 300 -4.91 -36.95 -0.84
CA ALA A 300 -5.79 -37.87 -0.12
C ALA A 300 -7.10 -38.16 -0.89
N PRO A 301 -7.80 -37.16 -1.46
CA PRO A 301 -8.99 -37.41 -2.27
C PRO A 301 -8.69 -38.27 -3.51
N ARG A 302 -9.65 -39.11 -3.92
CA ARG A 302 -9.50 -39.98 -5.11
C ARG A 302 -9.64 -39.26 -6.47
N GLY A 303 -10.12 -38.01 -6.47
CA GLY A 303 -10.35 -37.20 -7.68
C GLY A 303 -9.11 -36.39 -8.09
N ASP A 304 -9.34 -35.27 -8.79
CA ASP A 304 -8.26 -34.40 -9.30
C ASP A 304 -7.37 -33.74 -8.23
N GLY A 305 -7.82 -33.75 -6.96
CA GLY A 305 -7.07 -33.17 -5.85
C GLY A 305 -6.85 -31.65 -5.95
N LEU A 306 -7.51 -30.94 -6.86
CA LEU A 306 -7.22 -29.53 -7.14
C LEU A 306 -8.15 -28.60 -6.33
N ALA A 307 -7.58 -27.61 -5.65
CA ALA A 307 -8.32 -26.46 -5.14
C ALA A 307 -7.62 -25.17 -5.57
N TYR A 308 -8.39 -24.09 -5.66
CA TYR A 308 -7.83 -22.79 -6.00
C TYR A 308 -8.68 -21.65 -5.46
N LYS A 309 -8.04 -20.50 -5.24
CA LYS A 309 -8.70 -19.23 -4.91
C LYS A 309 -8.01 -18.12 -5.67
N PHE A 310 -8.76 -17.36 -6.45
CA PHE A 310 -8.33 -16.11 -7.05
C PHE A 310 -9.21 -15.00 -6.51
N GLU A 311 -8.61 -13.98 -5.92
CA GLU A 311 -9.31 -12.89 -5.26
C GLU A 311 -8.60 -11.58 -5.60
N TYR A 312 -9.35 -10.60 -6.08
CA TYR A 312 -8.87 -9.23 -6.11
C TYR A 312 -9.40 -8.54 -4.85
N ALA A 313 -8.60 -7.68 -4.22
CA ALA A 313 -9.02 -6.92 -3.05
C ALA A 313 -8.74 -5.44 -3.28
N TYR A 314 -9.79 -4.65 -3.12
CA TYR A 314 -9.74 -3.20 -3.02
C TYR A 314 -10.07 -2.76 -1.59
N GLU A 315 -9.18 -2.00 -0.96
CA GLU A 315 -9.33 -1.43 0.38
C GLU A 315 -9.38 0.11 0.25
N GLY A 316 -10.60 0.66 0.27
CA GLY A 316 -10.86 2.10 0.30
C GLY A 316 -11.08 2.62 1.72
N GLU A 317 -11.29 3.93 1.86
CA GLU A 317 -11.50 4.57 3.18
C GLU A 317 -12.87 4.22 3.80
N SER A 318 -13.92 4.08 2.99
CA SER A 318 -15.30 3.87 3.49
C SER A 318 -15.81 2.45 3.27
N PHE A 319 -15.20 1.70 2.36
CA PHE A 319 -15.58 0.32 2.07
C PHE A 319 -14.40 -0.46 1.51
N SER A 320 -14.48 -1.77 1.63
CA SER A 320 -13.62 -2.71 0.91
C SER A 320 -14.47 -3.63 0.05
N ILE A 321 -13.91 -4.07 -1.08
CA ILE A 321 -14.56 -5.04 -1.96
C ILE A 321 -13.55 -6.10 -2.39
N ARG A 322 -13.95 -7.37 -2.32
CA ARG A 322 -13.13 -8.52 -2.68
C ARG A 322 -13.88 -9.48 -3.59
N PRO A 323 -13.96 -9.20 -4.90
CA PRO A 323 -14.49 -10.16 -5.86
C PRO A 323 -13.48 -11.29 -6.07
N GLY A 324 -13.99 -12.51 -6.18
CA GLY A 324 -13.14 -13.67 -6.39
C GLY A 324 -13.87 -14.88 -6.93
N VAL A 325 -13.07 -15.87 -7.27
CA VAL A 325 -13.52 -17.23 -7.60
C VAL A 325 -12.73 -18.22 -6.75
N LYS A 326 -13.42 -19.20 -6.19
CA LYS A 326 -12.79 -20.28 -5.44
C LYS A 326 -13.37 -21.63 -5.82
N ARG A 327 -12.50 -22.64 -5.82
CA ARG A 327 -12.85 -24.05 -5.92
C ARG A 327 -12.33 -24.77 -4.68
N GLU A 328 -13.24 -25.33 -3.90
CA GLU A 328 -12.93 -25.92 -2.60
C GLU A 328 -13.47 -27.36 -2.49
N PHE A 329 -12.79 -28.17 -1.67
CA PHE A 329 -13.29 -29.48 -1.25
C PHE A 329 -14.48 -29.32 -0.30
N ARG A 330 -15.45 -30.23 -0.41
CA ARG A 330 -16.58 -30.32 0.51
C ARG A 330 -16.23 -31.24 1.68
N TYR A 331 -16.16 -30.68 2.89
CA TYR A 331 -15.85 -31.41 4.13
C TYR A 331 -17.09 -31.98 4.83
N ASP A 332 -18.24 -31.97 4.15
CA ASP A 332 -19.53 -32.40 4.70
C ASP A 332 -19.56 -33.87 5.12
N SER A 333 -18.78 -34.75 4.48
CA SER A 333 -18.61 -36.16 4.84
C SER A 333 -17.33 -36.73 4.24
N PHE A 334 -16.93 -37.93 4.66
CA PHE A 334 -15.82 -38.64 4.02
C PHE A 334 -16.05 -38.90 2.53
N ALA A 335 -17.28 -39.26 2.13
CA ALA A 335 -17.62 -39.47 0.73
C ALA A 335 -17.49 -38.16 -0.08
N ALA A 336 -18.00 -37.04 0.44
CA ALA A 336 -17.88 -35.74 -0.22
C ALA A 336 -16.42 -35.29 -0.38
N LEU A 337 -15.61 -35.44 0.66
CA LEU A 337 -14.21 -35.01 0.64
C LEU A 337 -13.33 -35.92 -0.22
N ALA A 338 -13.27 -37.20 0.17
CA ALA A 338 -12.28 -38.16 -0.30
C ALA A 338 -12.81 -39.14 -1.35
N GLY A 339 -14.14 -39.21 -1.51
CA GLY A 339 -14.84 -40.22 -2.30
C GLY A 339 -14.98 -41.54 -1.53
N SER A 340 -16.05 -42.27 -1.74
CA SER A 340 -16.28 -43.62 -1.17
C SER A 340 -16.64 -44.62 -2.26
N ARG A 341 -16.45 -45.92 -1.99
CA ARG A 341 -16.94 -46.96 -2.91
C ARG A 341 -18.27 -47.52 -2.42
N SER A 342 -19.32 -47.36 -3.23
CA SER A 342 -20.63 -47.98 -3.04
C SER A 342 -20.89 -48.93 -4.20
N SER A 343 -21.14 -50.21 -3.93
CA SER A 343 -21.35 -51.25 -4.95
C SER A 343 -20.28 -51.29 -6.07
N GLY A 344 -19.02 -51.07 -5.70
CA GLY A 344 -17.88 -51.05 -6.63
C GLY A 344 -17.70 -49.74 -7.40
N GLN A 345 -18.70 -48.86 -7.38
CA GLN A 345 -18.67 -47.54 -8.01
C GLN A 345 -18.14 -46.45 -7.06
N LEU A 346 -17.48 -45.44 -7.63
CA LEU A 346 -16.96 -44.31 -6.86
C LEU A 346 -18.04 -43.24 -6.75
N VAL A 347 -18.38 -42.84 -5.53
CA VAL A 347 -19.39 -41.81 -5.22
C VAL A 347 -18.79 -40.68 -4.39
N GLY A 348 -19.40 -39.50 -4.45
CA GLY A 348 -18.99 -38.33 -3.67
C GLY A 348 -17.99 -37.44 -4.41
N LEU A 349 -16.83 -37.15 -3.84
CA LEU A 349 -15.83 -36.24 -4.42
C LEU A 349 -16.39 -34.85 -4.78
N ALA A 350 -17.22 -34.31 -3.89
CA ALA A 350 -17.87 -33.03 -4.10
C ALA A 350 -16.88 -31.86 -4.11
N ARG A 351 -17.00 -30.98 -5.11
CA ARG A 351 -16.18 -29.78 -5.31
C ARG A 351 -17.10 -28.59 -5.52
N SER A 352 -16.98 -27.58 -4.66
CA SER A 352 -17.73 -26.34 -4.77
C SER A 352 -16.93 -25.31 -5.54
N THR A 353 -17.45 -24.84 -6.66
CA THR A 353 -16.90 -23.68 -7.38
C THR A 353 -17.84 -22.50 -7.16
N GLN A 354 -17.32 -21.39 -6.65
CA GLN A 354 -18.10 -20.19 -6.31
C GLN A 354 -17.41 -18.95 -6.85
N PHE A 355 -18.20 -18.09 -7.50
CA PHE A 355 -17.89 -16.70 -7.76
C PHE A 355 -18.58 -15.87 -6.68
N TYR A 356 -17.84 -15.01 -6.01
CA TYR A 356 -18.33 -14.23 -4.88
C TYR A 356 -17.79 -12.81 -4.95
N SER A 357 -18.42 -11.92 -4.18
CA SER A 357 -17.90 -10.58 -3.95
C SER A 357 -18.17 -10.17 -2.51
N GLU A 358 -17.15 -10.22 -1.67
CA GLU A 358 -17.26 -9.69 -0.30
C GLU A 358 -17.24 -8.17 -0.36
N VAL A 359 -18.20 -7.51 0.27
CA VAL A 359 -18.24 -6.07 0.46
C VAL A 359 -18.30 -5.80 1.95
N ALA A 360 -17.35 -5.02 2.48
CA ALA A 360 -17.35 -4.63 3.88
C ALA A 360 -17.36 -3.11 4.03
N PHE A 361 -18.17 -2.59 4.94
CA PHE A 361 -18.33 -1.15 5.21
C PHE A 361 -18.85 -0.93 6.63
N ASP A 362 -18.66 0.29 7.14
CA ASP A 362 -19.12 0.68 8.47
C ASP A 362 -20.36 1.57 8.38
N VAL A 363 -21.32 1.34 9.28
CA VAL A 363 -22.52 2.16 9.48
C VAL A 363 -22.59 2.56 10.95
N ASN A 364 -22.16 3.79 11.26
CA ASN A 364 -21.95 4.24 12.64
C ASN A 364 -20.95 3.31 13.36
N ALA A 365 -21.39 2.59 14.40
CA ALA A 365 -20.59 1.61 15.12
C ALA A 365 -20.71 0.18 14.56
N LEU A 366 -21.58 -0.05 13.58
CA LEU A 366 -21.85 -1.37 13.03
C LEU A 366 -20.91 -1.67 11.86
N HIS A 367 -20.07 -2.68 12.00
CA HIS A 367 -19.33 -3.24 10.88
C HIS A 367 -20.19 -4.25 10.13
N VAL A 368 -20.33 -4.06 8.81
CA VAL A 368 -21.16 -4.89 7.95
C VAL A 368 -20.29 -5.56 6.89
N THR A 369 -20.41 -6.87 6.74
CA THR A 369 -19.81 -7.64 5.65
C THR A 369 -20.91 -8.42 4.94
N VAL A 370 -21.00 -8.30 3.61
CA VAL A 370 -21.97 -9.01 2.77
C VAL A 370 -21.24 -9.68 1.62
N THR A 371 -21.47 -10.98 1.43
CA THR A 371 -20.78 -11.80 0.42
C THR A 371 -21.82 -12.60 -0.37
N PRO A 372 -22.46 -11.99 -1.39
CA PRO A 372 -23.21 -12.75 -2.39
C PRO A 372 -22.29 -13.70 -3.15
N PHE A 373 -22.82 -14.86 -3.51
CA PHE A 373 -22.13 -15.81 -4.36
C PHE A 373 -23.07 -16.58 -5.29
N VAL A 374 -22.51 -17.04 -6.40
CA VAL A 374 -23.14 -17.96 -7.35
C VAL A 374 -22.13 -19.02 -7.75
N GLY A 375 -22.59 -20.19 -8.13
CA GLY A 375 -21.69 -21.25 -8.56
C GLY A 375 -22.37 -22.59 -8.69
N TRP A 376 -21.59 -23.64 -8.49
CA TRP A 376 -22.09 -25.00 -8.57
C TRP A 376 -21.24 -25.97 -7.74
N VAL A 377 -21.83 -27.11 -7.43
CA VAL A 377 -21.15 -28.27 -6.83
C VAL A 377 -21.14 -29.40 -7.84
N THR A 378 -19.94 -29.92 -8.14
CA THR A 378 -19.78 -31.15 -8.92
C THR A 378 -19.46 -32.31 -7.99
N ALA A 379 -20.04 -33.48 -8.22
CA ALA A 379 -19.73 -34.71 -7.51
C ALA A 379 -19.73 -35.89 -8.51
N GLU A 380 -18.97 -36.93 -8.21
CA GLU A 380 -18.86 -38.13 -9.05
C GLU A 380 -20.24 -38.78 -9.19
N GLN A 381 -20.60 -39.17 -10.41
CA GLN A 381 -21.90 -39.79 -10.77
C GLN A 381 -23.14 -38.92 -10.59
N LEU A 382 -22.98 -37.63 -10.28
CA LEU A 382 -24.08 -36.69 -10.14
C LEU A 382 -24.00 -35.58 -11.17
N LYS A 383 -25.17 -35.03 -11.51
CA LYS A 383 -25.24 -33.81 -12.31
C LYS A 383 -24.71 -32.64 -11.49
N SER A 384 -24.07 -31.68 -12.17
CA SER A 384 -23.64 -30.43 -11.56
C SER A 384 -24.84 -29.72 -10.93
N ASN A 385 -24.71 -29.38 -9.66
CA ASN A 385 -25.77 -28.77 -8.87
C ASN A 385 -25.50 -27.27 -8.71
N GLY A 386 -26.33 -26.42 -9.32
CA GLY A 386 -26.21 -24.97 -9.17
C GLY A 386 -26.41 -24.54 -7.72
N GLN A 387 -25.72 -23.47 -7.31
CA GLN A 387 -25.93 -22.84 -6.02
C GLN A 387 -25.87 -21.31 -6.13
N VAL A 388 -26.71 -20.63 -5.37
CA VAL A 388 -26.70 -19.17 -5.20
C VAL A 388 -26.95 -18.86 -3.74
N GLY A 389 -26.31 -17.83 -3.23
CA GLY A 389 -26.49 -17.47 -1.83
C GLY A 389 -25.89 -16.13 -1.45
N VAL A 390 -26.02 -15.82 -0.17
CA VAL A 390 -25.43 -14.65 0.46
C VAL A 390 -25.04 -14.99 1.89
N ASP A 391 -23.81 -14.65 2.23
CA ASP A 391 -23.32 -14.67 3.61
C ASP A 391 -23.29 -13.22 4.11
N THR A 392 -23.70 -12.98 5.35
CA THR A 392 -23.67 -11.65 5.97
C THR A 392 -23.17 -11.76 7.39
N LYS A 393 -22.22 -10.89 7.75
CA LYS A 393 -21.73 -10.72 9.12
C LYS A 393 -21.99 -9.27 9.54
N LEU A 394 -22.67 -9.11 10.67
CA LEU A 394 -22.79 -7.85 11.38
C LEU A 394 -21.96 -7.95 12.66
N SER A 395 -21.19 -6.92 13.00
CA SER A 395 -20.43 -6.85 14.25
C SER A 395 -20.61 -5.48 14.88
N LEU A 396 -21.10 -5.47 16.12
CA LEU A 396 -21.38 -4.27 16.89
C LEU A 396 -20.56 -4.33 18.19
N PRO A 397 -19.63 -3.39 18.42
CA PRO A 397 -18.94 -3.29 19.71
C PRO A 397 -19.96 -2.91 20.80
N LEU A 398 -20.02 -3.71 21.86
CA LEU A 398 -20.97 -3.52 22.97
C LEU A 398 -20.28 -2.92 24.19
N TRP A 399 -19.07 -3.37 24.49
CA TRP A 399 -18.34 -2.97 25.67
C TRP A 399 -16.83 -3.13 25.46
N GLN A 400 -16.06 -2.17 25.94
CA GLN A 400 -14.60 -2.18 25.91
C GLN A 400 -14.07 -1.53 27.18
N GLU A 401 -13.37 -2.28 28.01
CA GLU A 401 -12.82 -1.81 29.28
C GLU A 401 -11.60 -2.66 29.68
N ASP A 402 -10.56 -1.99 30.19
CA ASP A 402 -9.27 -2.58 30.55
C ASP A 402 -8.68 -3.48 29.47
N ASN A 403 -8.87 -4.79 29.62
CA ASN A 403 -8.32 -5.87 28.81
C ASN A 403 -9.38 -6.60 27.99
N TRP A 404 -10.64 -6.19 28.09
CA TRP A 404 -11.77 -6.85 27.44
C TRP A 404 -12.33 -6.02 26.30
N GLU A 405 -12.63 -6.70 25.20
CA GLU A 405 -13.42 -6.19 24.08
C GLU A 405 -14.56 -7.17 23.83
N VAL A 406 -15.80 -6.71 23.98
CA VAL A 406 -17.00 -7.53 23.79
C VAL A 406 -17.83 -6.94 22.66
N SER A 407 -18.21 -7.77 21.71
CA SER A 407 -19.06 -7.42 20.57
C SER A 407 -20.25 -8.38 20.44
N GLY A 408 -21.36 -7.83 19.97
CA GLY A 408 -22.49 -8.58 19.47
C GLY A 408 -22.29 -8.82 17.99
N GLU A 409 -22.32 -10.07 17.57
CA GLU A 409 -22.22 -10.43 16.17
C GLU A 409 -23.50 -11.13 15.71
N TYR A 410 -23.84 -10.94 14.44
CA TYR A 410 -24.94 -11.63 13.80
C TYR A 410 -24.46 -12.20 12.47
N LEU A 411 -24.49 -13.52 12.35
CA LEU A 411 -24.16 -14.23 11.12
C LEU A 411 -25.45 -14.68 10.45
N PHE A 412 -25.56 -14.41 9.15
CA PHE A 412 -26.68 -14.84 8.32
C PHE A 412 -26.12 -15.55 7.09
N TYR A 413 -26.59 -16.76 6.85
CA TYR A 413 -26.26 -17.54 5.66
C TYR A 413 -27.57 -17.90 4.96
N LEU A 414 -27.64 -17.63 3.67
CA LEU A 414 -28.72 -18.08 2.80
C LEU A 414 -28.10 -18.77 1.59
N THR A 415 -28.49 -20.02 1.34
CA THR A 415 -28.08 -20.76 0.13
C THR A 415 -29.28 -21.44 -0.48
N HIS A 416 -29.41 -21.35 -1.80
CA HIS A 416 -30.35 -22.11 -2.60
C HIS A 416 -29.57 -23.03 -3.54
N TYR A 417 -29.86 -24.33 -3.48
CA TYR A 417 -29.30 -25.34 -4.39
C TYR A 417 -30.33 -25.70 -5.46
N GLY A 418 -29.87 -26.02 -6.66
CA GLY A 418 -30.75 -26.40 -7.77
C GLY A 418 -31.43 -27.76 -7.58
N GLU A 419 -30.75 -28.69 -6.90
CA GLU A 419 -31.25 -30.02 -6.58
C GLU A 419 -30.84 -30.43 -5.15
N ASN A 420 -31.70 -31.16 -4.44
CA ASN A 420 -31.31 -31.80 -3.18
C ASN A 420 -30.49 -33.08 -3.42
N GLN A 421 -29.17 -32.99 -3.27
CA GLN A 421 -28.22 -34.10 -3.47
C GLN A 421 -27.57 -34.60 -2.16
N GLY A 422 -28.09 -34.17 -0.99
CA GLY A 422 -27.46 -34.40 0.30
C GLY A 422 -27.82 -35.71 1.01
N GLY A 423 -28.99 -36.27 0.75
CA GLY A 423 -29.43 -37.49 1.42
C GLY A 423 -28.90 -38.76 0.74
N LEU A 424 -28.25 -39.67 1.50
CA LEU A 424 -28.12 -41.08 1.12
C LEU A 424 -29.51 -41.75 1.17
N GLN A 425 -30.36 -41.51 0.16
CA GLN A 425 -31.69 -42.09 0.11
C GLN A 425 -31.63 -43.54 -0.37
N PRO A 426 -32.14 -44.52 0.39
CA PRO A 426 -32.22 -45.90 -0.08
C PRO A 426 -33.22 -46.01 -1.24
N SER A 427 -32.74 -46.47 -2.40
CA SER A 427 -33.56 -46.79 -3.58
C SER A 427 -33.47 -48.29 -3.90
N GLN A 428 -34.48 -48.85 -4.58
CA GLN A 428 -34.45 -50.27 -5.02
C GLN A 428 -33.43 -50.54 -6.14
N ARG A 429 -32.74 -49.51 -6.65
CA ARG A 429 -31.55 -49.60 -7.50
C ARG A 429 -30.49 -48.66 -6.93
N GLU A 430 -29.78 -49.10 -5.90
CA GLU A 430 -28.57 -48.52 -5.26
C GLU A 430 -28.60 -47.00 -4.94
N PRO A 431 -28.31 -46.58 -3.69
CA PRO A 431 -28.38 -45.16 -3.30
C PRO A 431 -27.20 -44.36 -3.89
N PHE A 432 -27.47 -43.37 -4.76
CA PHE A 432 -26.47 -42.38 -5.19
C PHE A 432 -26.77 -41.03 -4.53
N ALA A 433 -25.99 -40.66 -3.53
CA ALA A 433 -25.99 -39.31 -2.98
C ALA A 433 -24.58 -38.74 -3.02
N GLY A 434 -24.47 -37.42 -3.19
CA GLY A 434 -23.19 -36.75 -3.32
C GLY A 434 -22.43 -36.70 -1.99
N GLY A 435 -23.10 -37.12 -0.90
CA GLY A 435 -22.57 -37.11 0.46
C GLY A 435 -22.34 -35.70 0.99
N TYR A 436 -22.85 -34.65 0.33
CA TYR A 436 -22.63 -33.26 0.71
C TYR A 436 -23.94 -32.53 0.99
N PHE A 437 -23.95 -31.68 2.02
CA PHE A 437 -25.14 -30.96 2.42
C PHE A 437 -25.59 -29.98 1.32
N SER A 438 -26.80 -30.19 0.80
CA SER A 438 -27.36 -29.43 -0.33
C SER A 438 -28.90 -29.40 -0.30
N PRO A 439 -29.54 -28.90 0.77
CA PRO A 439 -31.00 -28.71 0.77
C PRO A 439 -31.43 -27.71 -0.30
N ASP A 440 -32.69 -27.71 -0.72
CA ASP A 440 -33.17 -26.75 -1.74
C ASP A 440 -32.97 -25.31 -1.25
N VAL A 441 -33.33 -25.05 0.01
CA VAL A 441 -33.05 -23.77 0.67
C VAL A 441 -32.47 -24.04 2.06
N PHE A 442 -31.36 -23.37 2.36
CA PHE A 442 -30.76 -23.32 3.69
C PHE A 442 -30.68 -21.87 4.16
N ILE A 443 -31.29 -21.59 5.31
CA ILE A 443 -31.10 -20.33 6.02
C ILE A 443 -30.53 -20.65 7.40
N ASN A 444 -29.47 -19.96 7.79
CA ASN A 444 -28.84 -20.11 9.09
C ASN A 444 -28.62 -18.73 9.71
N GLN A 445 -29.19 -18.50 10.89
CA GLN A 445 -29.14 -17.23 11.60
C GLN A 445 -28.47 -17.45 12.96
N ILE A 446 -27.37 -16.76 13.22
CA ILE A 446 -26.56 -16.96 14.43
C ILE A 446 -26.31 -15.62 15.11
N PRO A 447 -27.18 -15.21 16.06
CA PRO A 447 -26.82 -14.17 17.02
C PRO A 447 -25.79 -14.73 18.00
N ARG A 448 -24.61 -14.13 18.07
CA ARG A 448 -23.53 -14.57 18.96
C ARG A 448 -22.90 -13.41 19.72
N LEU A 449 -22.34 -13.73 20.89
CA LEU A 449 -21.46 -12.82 21.61
C LEU A 449 -20.03 -13.23 21.34
N ALA A 450 -19.18 -12.25 21.06
CA ALA A 450 -17.75 -12.41 20.91
C ALA A 450 -17.03 -11.58 21.97
N ALA A 451 -15.94 -12.12 22.51
CA ALA A 451 -15.13 -11.49 23.52
C ALA A 451 -13.65 -11.76 23.25
N THR A 452 -12.85 -10.70 23.27
CA THR A 452 -11.39 -10.76 23.26
C THR A 452 -10.88 -10.32 24.61
N TYR A 453 -9.99 -11.11 25.21
CA TYR A 453 -9.24 -10.77 26.41
C TYR A 453 -7.75 -10.64 26.07
N SER A 454 -7.20 -9.46 26.26
CA SER A 454 -5.81 -9.11 26.03
C SER A 454 -5.03 -9.19 27.33
N LEU A 455 -4.05 -10.10 27.42
CA LEU A 455 -3.18 -10.22 28.59
C LEU A 455 -2.02 -9.21 28.50
N GLU A 456 -1.43 -8.85 29.65
CA GLU A 456 -0.32 -7.88 29.75
C GLU A 456 0.88 -8.19 28.81
N ASN A 457 1.10 -9.47 28.49
CA ASN A 457 2.19 -9.93 27.62
C ASN A 457 1.86 -9.90 26.11
N LYS A 458 0.77 -9.24 25.69
CA LYS A 458 0.22 -9.30 24.32
C LYS A 458 -0.29 -10.68 23.91
N ASP A 459 -0.51 -11.57 24.87
CA ASP A 459 -1.25 -12.80 24.59
C ASP A 459 -2.73 -12.44 24.46
N GLU A 460 -3.45 -13.14 23.57
CA GLU A 460 -4.86 -12.86 23.29
C GLU A 460 -5.67 -14.14 23.41
N LEU A 461 -6.79 -14.05 24.12
CA LEU A 461 -7.81 -15.09 24.16
C LEU A 461 -9.09 -14.54 23.53
N TYR A 462 -9.55 -15.17 22.46
CA TYR A 462 -10.80 -14.84 21.77
C TYR A 462 -11.79 -15.98 21.92
N PHE A 463 -13.04 -15.64 22.23
CA PHE A 463 -14.16 -16.57 22.32
C PHE A 463 -15.37 -15.95 21.63
N ALA A 464 -16.07 -16.72 20.79
CA ALA A 464 -17.36 -16.34 20.26
C ALA A 464 -18.30 -17.54 20.26
N ALA A 465 -19.56 -17.36 20.67
CA ALA A 465 -20.55 -18.44 20.61
C ALA A 465 -21.98 -17.92 20.54
N GLY A 466 -22.84 -18.66 19.84
CA GLY A 466 -24.25 -18.34 19.71
C GLY A 466 -25.11 -19.53 19.30
N PRO A 467 -26.41 -19.52 19.67
CA PRO A 467 -27.37 -20.46 19.11
C PRO A 467 -27.60 -20.15 17.62
N ALA A 468 -27.91 -21.18 16.85
CA ALA A 468 -28.24 -21.05 15.43
C ALA A 468 -29.71 -21.39 15.20
N LEU A 469 -30.47 -20.49 14.56
CA LEU A 469 -31.81 -20.76 14.05
C LEU A 469 -31.70 -21.13 12.56
N GLN A 470 -32.04 -22.38 12.26
CA GLN A 470 -31.84 -22.96 10.93
C GLN A 470 -33.19 -23.29 10.28
N TYR A 471 -33.39 -22.85 9.06
CA TYR A 471 -34.48 -23.29 8.19
C TYR A 471 -33.88 -24.13 7.08
N ILE A 472 -34.37 -25.37 6.95
CA ILE A 472 -33.90 -26.34 5.97
C ILE A 472 -35.11 -26.83 5.19
N ASP A 473 -35.12 -26.56 3.89
CA ASP A 473 -36.11 -27.07 2.95
C ASP A 473 -35.52 -28.25 2.18
N GLU A 474 -35.99 -29.46 2.48
CA GLU A 474 -35.60 -30.68 1.78
C GLU A 474 -36.75 -31.05 0.84
N ALA A 475 -36.59 -30.99 -0.49
CA ALA A 475 -37.60 -31.28 -1.52
C ALA A 475 -38.62 -32.42 -1.24
N THR A 476 -38.22 -33.41 -0.44
CA THR A 476 -38.96 -34.63 -0.12
C THR A 476 -39.59 -34.66 1.28
N LYS A 477 -39.43 -33.62 2.12
CA LYS A 477 -39.96 -33.52 3.48
C LYS A 477 -40.52 -32.13 3.76
N SER A 478 -41.44 -32.00 4.70
CA SER A 478 -41.91 -30.70 5.17
C SER A 478 -40.74 -29.86 5.69
N ALA A 479 -40.66 -28.58 5.30
CA ALA A 479 -39.65 -27.66 5.78
C ALA A 479 -39.61 -27.62 7.32
N VAL A 480 -38.40 -27.63 7.89
CA VAL A 480 -38.21 -27.76 9.34
C VAL A 480 -37.36 -26.62 9.88
N PHE A 481 -37.85 -25.98 10.95
CA PHE A 481 -37.01 -25.12 11.81
C PHE A 481 -36.25 -25.99 12.80
N ARG A 482 -34.93 -25.80 12.86
CA ARG A 482 -34.05 -26.54 13.76
C ARG A 482 -33.13 -25.59 14.52
N VAL A 483 -32.73 -26.01 15.71
CA VAL A 483 -31.77 -25.29 16.54
C VAL A 483 -30.41 -25.96 16.40
N GLY A 484 -29.37 -25.17 16.18
CA GLY A 484 -27.98 -25.57 16.22
C GLY A 484 -27.17 -24.56 17.05
N GLY A 485 -25.89 -24.43 16.73
CA GLY A 485 -25.04 -23.42 17.34
C GLY A 485 -23.63 -23.43 16.76
N ASP A 486 -22.90 -22.36 17.04
CA ASP A 486 -21.47 -22.28 16.81
C ASP A 486 -20.75 -21.87 18.09
N ALA A 487 -19.51 -22.33 18.22
CA ALA A 487 -18.58 -21.76 19.17
C ALA A 487 -17.18 -21.74 18.53
N HIS A 488 -16.45 -20.68 18.78
CA HIS A 488 -15.10 -20.48 18.28
C HIS A 488 -14.23 -20.00 19.45
N VAL A 489 -13.08 -20.64 19.63
CA VAL A 489 -12.09 -20.25 20.63
C VAL A 489 -10.74 -20.13 19.94
N ALA A 490 -10.03 -19.03 20.17
CA ALA A 490 -8.66 -18.85 19.71
C ALA A 490 -7.79 -18.35 20.86
N TYR A 491 -6.60 -18.94 21.01
CA TYR A 491 -5.58 -18.46 21.93
C TYR A 491 -4.29 -18.21 21.18
N THR A 492 -3.76 -17.00 21.31
CA THR A 492 -2.50 -16.55 20.71
C THR A 492 -1.51 -16.25 21.83
N LYS A 493 -0.32 -16.86 21.75
CA LYS A 493 0.76 -16.70 22.71
C LYS A 493 2.05 -16.22 22.03
N HIS A 494 2.61 -15.13 22.54
CA HIS A 494 3.92 -14.64 22.15
C HIS A 494 4.98 -15.29 23.04
N ILE A 495 5.53 -16.44 22.61
CA ILE A 495 6.53 -17.20 23.38
C ILE A 495 7.82 -16.39 23.53
N SER A 496 8.23 -15.71 22.45
CA SER A 496 9.36 -14.79 22.43
C SER A 496 9.21 -13.86 21.22
N LYS A 497 10.14 -12.92 21.02
CA LYS A 497 10.10 -12.01 19.87
C LYS A 497 9.88 -12.76 18.53
N PRO A 498 10.63 -13.82 18.16
CA PRO A 498 10.44 -14.58 16.92
C PRO A 498 9.42 -15.72 16.95
N TRP A 499 8.96 -16.15 18.14
CA TRP A 499 8.08 -17.30 18.26
C TRP A 499 6.67 -16.88 18.67
N LEU A 500 5.70 -17.18 17.81
CA LEU A 500 4.27 -17.04 18.09
C LEU A 500 3.60 -18.40 17.98
N PHE A 501 2.77 -18.73 18.97
CA PHE A 501 1.93 -19.93 18.95
C PHE A 501 0.47 -19.52 18.92
N LYS A 502 -0.33 -20.15 18.07
CA LYS A 502 -1.77 -19.94 18.01
C LYS A 502 -2.48 -21.28 17.95
N VAL A 503 -3.53 -21.43 18.74
CA VAL A 503 -4.44 -22.57 18.66
C VAL A 503 -5.86 -22.06 18.52
N MET A 504 -6.63 -22.70 17.63
CA MET A 504 -8.03 -22.37 17.35
C MET A 504 -8.85 -23.64 17.46
N ALA A 505 -10.03 -23.55 18.05
CA ALA A 505 -11.00 -24.62 18.14
C ALA A 505 -12.37 -24.11 17.71
N ASP A 506 -12.96 -24.80 16.74
CA ASP A 506 -14.27 -24.51 16.17
C ASP A 506 -15.24 -25.64 16.50
N TYR A 507 -16.41 -25.29 16.97
CA TYR A 507 -17.57 -26.15 17.12
C TYR A 507 -18.67 -25.63 16.21
N THR A 508 -19.27 -26.52 15.41
CA THR A 508 -20.42 -26.17 14.58
C THR A 508 -21.43 -27.30 14.64
N GLN A 509 -22.69 -26.95 14.91
CA GLN A 509 -23.80 -27.87 14.85
C GLN A 509 -24.80 -27.42 13.78
N ILE A 510 -24.94 -28.23 12.74
CA ILE A 510 -26.01 -28.07 11.73
C ILE A 510 -27.14 -29.01 12.13
N ALA A 511 -28.07 -28.46 12.91
CA ALA A 511 -29.24 -29.15 13.41
C ALA A 511 -28.92 -30.55 13.99
N SER A 512 -29.62 -31.59 13.50
CA SER A 512 -29.37 -33.01 13.79
C SER A 512 -28.59 -33.71 12.66
N ILE A 513 -27.98 -32.95 11.75
CA ILE A 513 -27.32 -33.50 10.55
C ILE A 513 -25.90 -33.95 10.92
N TYR A 514 -25.10 -33.03 11.46
CA TYR A 514 -23.79 -33.33 12.03
C TYR A 514 -23.36 -32.27 13.03
N MET A 515 -22.48 -32.68 13.96
CA MET A 515 -21.66 -31.79 14.76
C MET A 515 -20.22 -31.90 14.29
N ARG A 516 -19.52 -30.79 14.21
CA ARG A 516 -18.11 -30.76 13.84
C ARG A 516 -17.30 -30.07 14.92
N ILE A 517 -16.22 -30.72 15.31
CA ILE A 517 -15.13 -30.11 16.08
C ILE A 517 -13.91 -30.06 15.19
N GLN A 518 -13.32 -28.88 15.05
CA GLN A 518 -12.06 -28.68 14.35
C GLN A 518 -11.08 -27.96 15.25
N VAL A 519 -9.85 -28.47 15.34
CA VAL A 519 -8.77 -27.83 16.11
C VAL A 519 -7.60 -27.59 15.19
N ASN A 520 -7.16 -26.34 15.07
CA ASN A 520 -6.03 -25.94 14.25
C ASN A 520 -4.94 -25.32 15.13
N GLY A 521 -3.71 -25.84 15.04
CA GLY A 521 -2.53 -25.31 15.71
C GLY A 521 -1.56 -24.70 14.70
N LEU A 522 -0.96 -23.58 15.09
CA LEU A 522 0.00 -22.83 14.31
C LEU A 522 1.19 -22.44 15.19
N LEU A 523 2.40 -22.78 14.78
CA LEU A 523 3.64 -22.33 15.41
C LEU A 523 4.45 -21.54 14.39
N VAL A 524 4.59 -20.24 14.60
CA VAL A 524 5.25 -19.31 13.69
C VAL A 524 6.64 -18.96 14.21
N TYR A 525 7.63 -19.05 13.32
CA TYR A 525 8.97 -18.49 13.50
C TYR A 525 9.22 -17.39 12.48
N THR A 526 9.48 -16.17 12.96
CA THR A 526 9.72 -14.99 12.13
C THR A 526 11.20 -14.61 12.11
N PHE A 527 11.76 -14.40 10.92
CA PHE A 527 13.17 -14.03 10.70
C PHE A 527 13.31 -12.49 10.70
N TYR A 528 13.59 -11.90 11.87
CA TYR A 528 13.82 -10.44 12.03
C TYR A 528 15.16 -9.94 11.51
#